data_AF-A0A5N9GLJ5-F1
#
_entry.id   AF-A0A5N9GLJ5-F1
#
_cell.length_a   1.000
_cell.length_b   1.000
_cell.length_c   1.000
_cell.angle_alpha   90.00
_cell.angle_beta   90.00
_cell.angle_gamma   90.00
#
_symmetry.space_group_name_H-M   'P 1'
#
loop_
_entity.id
_entity.type
_entity.pdbx_description
1 polymer ?
#
loop_
_entity_poly.entity_id
_entity_poly.type
_entity_poly.pdbx_seq_one_letter_code
_entity_poly.pdbx_strand_id
1 'polypeptide(L)' 'MYLIRRGFKVKPGTTRQAATLIDKLAKAYETTGRSHTRVYWSGYTVPGTPDIVYMDWTEEVLRSPYGPDAKT' A
#
# COMPACT_ATOMS: atom_id res chain seq x y z
N MET A 1 -2.30 -17.63 -2.81
CA MET A 1 -1.64 -16.33 -3.06
C MET A 1 -2.69 -15.24 -2.99
N TYR A 2 -2.57 -14.36 -2.00
CA TYR A 2 -3.49 -13.27 -1.71
C TYR A 2 -2.81 -11.93 -2.04
N LEU A 3 -3.57 -10.99 -2.59
CA LEU A 3 -3.12 -9.61 -2.76
C LEU A 3 -3.66 -8.79 -1.59
N ILE A 4 -2.77 -8.33 -0.71
CA ILE A 4 -3.14 -7.42 0.35
C ILE A 4 -3.01 -6.00 -0.18
N ARG A 5 -4.11 -5.24 -0.09
CA ARG A 5 -4.21 -3.85 -0.52
C ARG A 5 -4.51 -2.96 0.66
N ARG A 6 -3.72 -1.90 0.84
CA ARG A 6 -4.02 -0.80 1.75
C ARG A 6 -4.33 0.45 0.95
N GLY A 7 -5.54 0.99 1.15
CA GLY A 7 -5.96 2.26 0.58
C GLY A 7 -5.78 3.40 1.58
N PHE A 8 -5.02 4.41 1.20
CA PHE A 8 -4.81 5.62 1.98
C PHE A 8 -5.62 6.75 1.38
N LYS A 9 -6.61 7.24 2.11
CA LYS A 9 -7.33 8.46 1.74
C LYS A 9 -6.42 9.66 1.98
N VAL A 10 -6.17 10.45 0.94
CA VAL A 10 -5.26 11.59 0.99
C VAL A 10 -6.01 12.90 0.78
N LYS A 11 -5.36 14.01 1.14
CA LYS A 11 -5.94 15.32 0.89
C LYS A 11 -5.92 15.60 -0.63
N PRO A 12 -7.01 16.13 -1.21
CA PRO A 12 -7.04 16.48 -2.62
C PRO A 12 -5.86 17.36 -3.03
N GLY A 13 -5.24 17.01 -4.17
CA GLY A 13 -4.08 17.72 -4.71
C GLY A 13 -2.72 17.37 -4.08
N THR A 14 -2.69 16.50 -3.05
CA THR A 14 -1.44 16.07 -2.40
C THR A 14 -1.01 14.65 -2.76
N THR A 15 -1.70 14.02 -3.72
CA THR A 15 -1.57 12.59 -4.06
C THR A 15 -0.15 12.16 -4.38
N ARG A 16 0.61 12.97 -5.14
CA ARG A 16 2.01 12.68 -5.46
C ARG A 16 2.92 12.71 -4.22
N GLN A 17 2.74 13.70 -3.34
CA GLN A 17 3.52 13.81 -2.11
C GLN A 17 3.21 12.64 -1.18
N ALA A 18 1.92 12.32 -1.01
CA ALA A 18 1.48 11.17 -0.24
C ALA A 18 2.01 9.85 -0.81
N ALA A 19 1.96 9.65 -2.13
CA ALA A 19 2.52 8.47 -2.79
C ALA A 19 4.04 8.34 -2.55
N THR A 20 4.77 9.45 -2.50
CA THR A 20 6.21 9.44 -2.18
C THR A 20 6.48 9.02 -0.73
N LEU A 21 5.64 9.45 0.21
CA LEU A 21 5.74 9.01 1.61
C LEU A 21 5.37 7.54 1.77
N ILE A 22 4.34 7.10 1.07
CA ILE A 22 3.89 5.70 1.07
C ILE A 22 4.92 4.79 0.41
N ASP A 23 5.63 5.24 -0.64
CA ASP A 23 6.75 4.50 -1.23
C ASP A 23 7.88 4.25 -0.22
N LYS A 24 8.21 5.26 0.60
CA LYS A 24 9.19 5.08 1.69
C LYS A 24 8.71 4.08 2.74
N LEU A 25 7.42 4.11 3.09
CA LEU A 25 6.81 3.13 3.98
C LEU A 25 6.83 1.73 3.38
N ALA A 26 6.52 1.61 2.09
CA ALA A 26 6.50 0.36 1.35
C ALA A 26 7.89 -0.30 1.33
N LYS A 27 8.94 0.50 1.10
CA LYS A 27 10.35 0.03 1.22
C LYS A 27 10.69 -0.44 2.63
N ALA A 28 10.17 0.21 3.66
CA ALA A 28 10.35 -0.25 5.04
C ALA A 28 9.66 -1.61 5.29
N TYR A 29 8.54 -1.88 4.62
CA TYR A 29 7.86 -3.17 4.71
C TYR A 29 8.64 -4.27 3.99
N GLU A 30 9.27 -3.94 2.86
CA GLU A 30 10.16 -4.87 2.18
C GLU A 30 11.38 -5.22 3.04
N THR A 31 11.99 -4.25 3.73
CA THR A 31 13.14 -4.52 4.62
C THR A 31 12.78 -5.35 5.85
N THR A 32 11.53 -5.30 6.33
CA THR A 32 11.07 -6.21 7.41
C THR A 32 10.69 -7.60 6.92
N GLY A 33 10.85 -7.89 5.62
CA GLY A 33 10.67 -9.22 5.04
C GLY A 33 9.27 -9.49 4.50
N ARG A 34 8.53 -8.43 4.12
CA ARG A 34 7.36 -8.56 3.24
C ARG A 34 7.81 -8.72 1.78
N SER A 35 6.93 -9.26 0.95
CA SER A 35 7.16 -9.37 -0.50
C SER A 35 7.26 -8.00 -1.14
N HIS A 36 7.71 -7.96 -2.41
CA HIS A 36 7.73 -6.74 -3.19
C HIS A 36 6.38 -5.98 -3.15
N THR A 37 6.49 -4.69 -2.88
CA THR A 37 5.40 -3.74 -2.67
C THR A 37 5.20 -2.87 -3.90
N ARG A 38 3.95 -2.58 -4.24
CA ARG A 38 3.58 -1.71 -5.36
C ARG A 38 2.75 -0.54 -4.82
N VAL A 39 3.19 0.68 -5.11
CA VAL A 39 2.47 1.90 -4.75
C VAL A 39 1.97 2.57 -6.00
N TYR A 40 0.66 2.85 -6.05
CA TYR A 40 0.03 3.52 -7.19
C TYR A 40 -1.21 4.28 -6.74
N TRP A 41 -1.69 5.21 -7.56
CA TRP A 41 -2.97 5.90 -7.34
C TRP A 41 -3.71 6.01 -8.66
N SER A 42 -5.03 6.12 -8.60
CA SER A 42 -5.81 6.44 -9.80
C SER A 42 -5.54 7.90 -10.17
N GLY A 43 -4.95 8.11 -11.33
CA GLY A 43 -4.77 9.45 -11.90
C GLY A 43 -6.12 10.13 -12.17
N TYR A 44 -6.10 11.45 -12.30
CA TYR A 44 -7.30 12.29 -12.47
C TYR A 44 -8.19 11.93 -13.68
N THR A 45 -7.66 11.17 -14.65
CA THR A 45 -8.34 10.80 -15.89
C THR A 45 -8.85 9.35 -15.91
N VAL A 46 -8.71 8.60 -14.82
CA VAL A 46 -9.07 7.18 -14.75
C VAL A 46 -10.31 7.01 -13.87
N PRO A 47 -11.32 6.20 -14.28
CA PRO A 47 -12.44 5.87 -13.41
C PRO A 47 -11.94 5.15 -12.17
N GLY A 48 -12.07 5.79 -11.01
CA GLY A 48 -11.60 5.32 -9.72
C GLY A 48 -11.96 6.31 -8.61
N THR A 49 -11.87 5.88 -7.37
CA THR A 49 -12.12 6.79 -6.24
C THR A 49 -11.00 7.84 -6.19
N PRO A 50 -11.32 9.13 -6.31
CA PRO A 50 -10.31 10.19 -6.28
C PRO A 50 -9.60 10.23 -4.93
N ASP A 51 -8.37 10.73 -4.94
CA ASP A 51 -7.58 10.98 -3.73
C ASP A 51 -7.36 9.75 -2.84
N ILE A 52 -7.17 8.58 -3.48
CA ILE A 52 -6.71 7.37 -2.80
C ILE A 52 -5.39 6.91 -3.41
N VAL A 53 -4.40 6.68 -2.53
CA VAL A 53 -3.16 5.98 -2.88
C VAL A 53 -3.28 4.55 -2.37
N TYR A 54 -2.97 3.59 -3.24
CA TYR A 54 -2.97 2.17 -2.94
C TYR A 54 -1.53 1.68 -2.75
N MET A 55 -1.37 0.80 -1.77
CA MET A 55 -0.15 0.02 -1.54
C MET A 55 -0.51 -1.46 -1.49
N ASP A 56 0.06 -2.22 -2.41
CA ASP A 56 -0.28 -3.62 -2.62
C ASP A 56 0.96 -4.51 -2.48
N TRP A 57 0.79 -5.68 -1.87
CA TRP A 57 1.81 -6.74 -1.84
C TRP A 57 1.16 -8.12 -1.80
N THR A 58 1.94 -9.15 -2.11
CA THR A 58 1.44 -10.53 -2.25
C THR A 58 1.86 -11.41 -1.09
N GLU A 59 0.93 -12.17 -0.52
CA GLU A 59 1.23 -13.15 0.52
C GLU A 59 0.71 -14.53 0.17
N GLU A 60 1.44 -15.56 0.57
CA GLU A 60 1.01 -16.94 0.36
C GLU A 60 -0.16 -17.31 1.29
N VAL A 61 -0.10 -16.85 2.54
CA VAL A 61 -1.05 -17.18 3.60
C VAL A 61 -1.59 -15.89 4.21
N LEU A 62 -2.92 -15.76 4.24
CA LEU A 62 -3.60 -14.64 4.90
C LEU A 62 -3.50 -14.82 6.42
N ARG A 63 -2.64 -14.05 7.08
CA ARG A 63 -2.49 -14.05 8.54
C ARG A 63 -3.17 -12.82 9.16
N SER A 64 -3.57 -12.95 10.42
CA SER A 64 -4.08 -11.80 11.18
C SER A 64 -2.98 -10.74 11.32
N PRO A 65 -3.24 -9.47 10.98
CA PRO A 65 -2.28 -8.38 11.18
C PRO A 65 -1.88 -8.14 12.65
N TYR A 66 -2.67 -8.66 13.60
CA TYR A 66 -2.45 -8.54 15.05
C TYR A 66 -2.12 -9.87 15.72
N GLY A 67 -1.88 -10.92 14.92
CA GLY A 67 -1.50 -12.23 15.45
C GLY A 67 -0.06 -12.26 15.98
N PRO A 68 0.29 -13.26 16.80
CA PRO A 68 1.66 -13.41 17.31
C PRO A 68 2.70 -13.59 16.18
N ASP A 69 2.29 -14.13 15.03
CA ASP A 69 3.14 -14.31 13.84
C ASP A 69 3.07 -13.14 12.84
N ALA A 70 2.53 -11.99 13.26
CA ALA A 70 2.43 -10.82 12.39
C ALA A 70 3.82 -10.24 12.11
N LYS A 71 4.28 -10.31 10.85
CA LYS A 71 5.51 -9.66 10.40
C LYS A 71 5.36 -8.13 10.53
N THR A 72 6.02 -7.51 11.50
CA THR A 72 5.87 -6.07 11.75
C THR A 72 6.54 -5.23 10.66
#